data_AF-A0A640VX06-F1
#
_entry.id   AF-A0A640VX06-F1
#
_cell.length_a   1.000
_cell.length_b   1.000
_cell.length_c   1.000
_cell.angle_alpha   90.00
_cell.angle_beta   90.00
_cell.angle_gamma   90.00
#
_symmetry.space_group_name_H-M   'P 1'
#
loop_
_entity.id
_entity.type
_entity.pdbx_description
1 polymer ?
#
loop_
_entity_poly.entity_id
_entity_poly.type
_entity_poly.pdbx_seq_one_letter_code
_entity_poly.pdbx_strand_id
1 'polypeptide(L)'
;MIHCPKCGKENPDDAEFCMFCGTQIWRKTLGKKRKIDNNLSVSSTLLIIASTYLLILSMHQLIFIEYQHLVYKELFIFASIVSLLSFSIGITTGIWILKGKNYYFAFTGIAFVFIGGVIILITLLFETIESTSDVGMILNSTASWWFPLILSVISLGIAIKEKERFLR
;
A
#
# COMPACT_ATOMS: atom_id res chain seq x y z
N MET A 1 -14.02 -48.23 4.51
CA MET A 1 -13.59 -48.97 5.72
C MET A 1 -12.07 -49.05 5.69
N ILE A 2 -11.39 -48.95 6.86
CA ILE A 2 -9.92 -48.96 6.93
C ILE A 2 -9.41 -50.17 7.72
N HIS A 3 -8.36 -50.81 7.22
CA HIS A 3 -7.75 -51.97 7.87
C HIS A 3 -6.63 -51.53 8.82
N CYS A 4 -6.61 -52.10 10.02
CA CYS A 4 -5.54 -51.82 10.98
C CYS A 4 -4.21 -52.41 10.50
N PRO A 5 -3.12 -51.63 10.41
CA PRO A 5 -1.83 -52.13 9.94
C PRO A 5 -1.17 -53.12 10.91
N LYS A 6 -1.59 -53.15 12.19
CA LYS A 6 -1.03 -54.05 13.21
C LYS A 6 -1.77 -55.37 13.33
N CYS A 7 -3.11 -55.35 13.33
CA CYS A 7 -3.91 -56.56 13.58
C CYS A 7 -4.77 -57.00 12.40
N GLY A 8 -4.78 -56.26 11.28
CA GLY A 8 -5.51 -56.61 10.06
C GLY A 8 -7.03 -56.50 10.14
N LYS A 9 -7.61 -56.17 11.31
CA LYS A 9 -9.07 -56.02 11.45
C LYS A 9 -9.59 -54.74 10.80
N GLU A 10 -10.79 -54.82 10.24
CA GLU A 10 -11.52 -53.68 9.71
C GLU A 10 -11.99 -52.75 10.83
N ASN A 11 -11.86 -51.45 10.58
CA ASN A 11 -12.34 -50.37 11.42
C ASN A 11 -13.12 -49.37 10.55
N PRO A 12 -14.03 -48.58 11.15
CA PRO A 12 -14.74 -47.56 10.41
C PRO A 12 -13.78 -46.47 9.91
N ASP A 13 -14.13 -45.83 8.80
CA ASP A 13 -13.23 -44.89 8.10
C ASP A 13 -12.86 -43.67 8.93
N ASP A 14 -13.64 -43.35 9.96
CA ASP A 14 -13.48 -42.25 10.89
C ASP A 14 -12.66 -42.60 12.15
N ALA A 15 -12.33 -43.87 12.40
CA ALA A 15 -11.57 -44.29 13.58
C ALA A 15 -10.13 -43.73 13.60
N GLU A 16 -9.73 -43.10 14.72
CA GLU A 16 -8.35 -42.67 15.00
C GLU A 16 -7.50 -43.79 15.60
N PHE A 17 -8.14 -44.75 16.29
CA PHE A 17 -7.51 -45.90 16.91
C PHE A 17 -8.26 -47.18 16.54
N CYS A 18 -7.52 -48.28 16.43
CA CYS A 18 -8.13 -49.58 16.19
C CYS A 18 -8.93 -50.03 17.41
N MET A 19 -10.22 -50.32 17.20
CA MET A 19 -11.16 -50.75 18.25
C MET A 19 -10.80 -52.10 18.88
N PHE A 20 -9.88 -52.85 18.27
CA PHE A 20 -9.52 -54.21 18.70
C PHE A 20 -8.14 -54.32 19.35
N CYS A 21 -7.18 -53.46 18.99
CA CYS A 21 -5.80 -53.55 19.48
C CYS A 21 -5.24 -52.23 20.01
N GLY A 22 -6.02 -51.15 19.96
CA GLY A 22 -5.62 -49.82 20.46
C GLY A 22 -4.54 -49.12 19.64
N THR A 23 -4.09 -49.69 18.52
CA THR A 23 -3.06 -49.05 17.68
C THR A 23 -3.64 -47.88 16.92
N GLN A 24 -2.93 -46.75 16.94
CA GLN A 24 -3.32 -45.55 16.21
C GLN A 24 -3.33 -45.81 14.70
N ILE A 25 -4.43 -45.47 14.05
CA ILE A 25 -4.61 -45.57 12.61
C ILE A 25 -4.29 -44.19 12.03
N TRP A 26 -3.09 -44.03 11.49
CA TRP A 26 -2.66 -42.78 10.85
C TRP A 26 -3.45 -42.57 9.56
N ARG A 27 -4.58 -41.87 9.65
CA ARG A 27 -5.19 -41.30 8.44
C ARG A 27 -4.23 -40.23 7.97
N LYS A 28 -3.72 -40.36 6.74
CA LYS A 28 -3.27 -39.18 5.99
C LYS A 28 -4.52 -38.33 5.77
N THR A 29 -4.95 -37.60 6.79
CA THR A 29 -5.75 -36.40 6.59
C THR A 29 -4.87 -35.58 5.68
N LEU A 30 -5.24 -35.52 4.40
CA LEU A 30 -4.71 -34.54 3.47
C LEU A 30 -5.05 -33.21 4.14
N GLY A 31 -4.11 -32.71 4.94
CA GLY A 31 -4.21 -31.46 5.62
C GLY A 31 -4.43 -30.44 4.53
N LYS A 32 -5.70 -30.10 4.30
CA LYS A 32 -6.09 -29.01 3.42
C LYS A 32 -5.52 -27.80 4.12
N LYS A 33 -4.26 -27.47 3.82
CA LYS A 33 -3.62 -26.23 4.24
C LYS A 33 -4.62 -25.16 3.87
N ARG A 34 -5.31 -24.59 4.87
CA ARG A 34 -6.03 -23.35 4.67
C ARG A 34 -4.94 -22.38 4.23
N LYS A 35 -4.95 -22.06 2.94
CA LYS A 35 -4.07 -21.08 2.35
C LYS A 35 -4.49 -19.78 3.00
N ILE A 36 -3.81 -19.38 4.07
CA ILE A 36 -4.06 -18.10 4.72
C ILE A 36 -3.88 -17.05 3.63
N ASP A 37 -4.99 -16.45 3.27
CA ASP A 37 -5.13 -15.49 2.21
C ASP A 37 -4.58 -14.16 2.74
N ASN A 38 -3.26 -14.01 2.59
CA ASN A 38 -2.49 -12.82 2.97
C ASN A 38 -3.05 -11.51 2.36
N ASN A 39 -3.98 -11.60 1.40
CA ASN A 39 -4.74 -10.48 0.83
C ASN A 39 -5.52 -9.67 1.88
N LEU A 40 -5.89 -10.27 3.01
CA LEU A 40 -6.59 -9.55 4.08
C LEU A 40 -5.70 -8.49 4.74
N SER A 41 -4.39 -8.73 4.84
CA SER A 41 -3.45 -7.78 5.44
C SER A 41 -3.21 -6.54 4.56
N VAL A 42 -3.14 -6.73 3.24
CA VAL A 42 -2.82 -5.66 2.28
C VAL A 42 -3.95 -4.63 2.19
N SER A 43 -5.21 -5.07 2.25
CA SER A 43 -6.38 -4.18 2.25
C SER A 43 -6.39 -3.27 3.48
N SER A 44 -6.10 -3.82 4.66
CA SER A 44 -6.01 -3.05 5.91
C SER A 44 -4.87 -2.03 5.87
N THR A 45 -3.69 -2.39 5.34
CA THR A 45 -2.58 -1.45 5.21
C THR A 45 -2.89 -0.31 4.24
N LEU A 46 -3.56 -0.59 3.12
CA LEU A 46 -3.97 0.45 2.16
C LEU A 46 -4.98 1.43 2.76
N LEU A 47 -5.93 0.93 3.55
CA LEU A 47 -6.88 1.79 4.26
C LEU A 47 -6.18 2.70 5.26
N ILE A 48 -5.21 2.18 6.02
CA ILE A 48 -4.44 2.98 6.98
C ILE A 48 -3.67 4.10 6.25
N ILE A 49 -2.98 3.79 5.15
CA ILE A 49 -2.23 4.79 4.37
C ILE A 49 -3.17 5.86 3.81
N ALA A 50 -4.33 5.46 3.26
CA ALA A 50 -5.33 6.37 2.74
C ALA A 50 -5.88 7.30 3.83
N SER A 51 -6.20 6.76 5.01
CA SER A 51 -6.67 7.54 6.15
C SER A 51 -5.61 8.51 6.66
N THR A 52 -4.34 8.08 6.77
CA THR A 52 -3.24 8.97 7.18
C THR A 52 -3.02 10.10 6.19
N TYR A 53 -3.07 9.83 4.88
CA TYR A 53 -2.93 10.86 3.85
C TYR A 53 -4.04 11.92 3.92
N LEU A 54 -5.29 11.50 4.13
CA LEU A 54 -6.42 12.41 4.30
C LEU A 54 -6.27 13.31 5.53
N LEU A 55 -5.72 12.78 6.63
CA LEU A 55 -5.43 13.58 7.83
C LEU A 55 -4.36 14.63 7.55
N ILE A 56 -3.29 14.27 6.84
CA ILE A 56 -2.23 15.20 6.45
C ILE A 56 -2.80 16.31 5.56
N LEU A 57 -3.62 15.95 4.56
CA LEU A 57 -4.31 16.93 3.73
C LEU A 57 -5.20 17.86 4.57
N SER A 58 -5.97 17.33 5.53
CA SER A 58 -6.83 18.16 6.39
C SER A 58 -6.02 19.12 7.27
N MET A 59 -4.88 18.67 7.81
CA MET A 59 -4.00 19.51 8.62
C MET A 59 -3.37 20.61 7.77
N HIS A 60 -2.97 20.30 6.54
CA HIS A 60 -2.45 21.29 5.60
C HIS A 60 -3.49 22.37 5.28
N GLN A 61 -4.76 22.00 5.09
CA GLN A 61 -5.84 22.96 4.83
C GLN A 61 -6.04 23.91 6.02
N LEU A 62 -5.96 23.40 7.26
CA LEU A 62 -6.11 24.22 8.47
C LEU A 62 -4.97 25.22 8.65
N ILE A 63 -3.72 24.76 8.51
CA ILE A 63 -2.53 25.63 8.60
C ILE A 63 -2.61 26.73 7.53
N PHE A 64 -3.11 26.40 6.35
CA PHE A 64 -3.20 27.35 5.23
C PHE A 64 -4.33 28.38 5.40
N ILE A 65 -5.48 27.99 5.96
CA ILE A 65 -6.59 28.93 6.28
C ILE A 65 -6.11 30.05 7.21
N GLU A 66 -5.22 29.73 8.15
CA GLU A 66 -4.66 30.71 9.08
C GLU A 66 -3.58 31.60 8.43
N TYR A 67 -2.99 31.17 7.31
CA TYR A 67 -1.81 31.80 6.73
C TYR A 67 -2.06 32.76 5.57
N GLN A 68 -3.21 32.68 4.88
CA GLN A 68 -3.30 33.28 3.55
C GLN A 68 -4.32 34.43 3.39
N HIS A 69 -3.75 35.59 3.00
CA HIS A 69 -4.43 36.75 2.42
C HIS A 69 -4.94 36.45 0.99
N LEU A 70 -5.98 37.16 0.55
CA LEU A 70 -6.90 36.87 -0.58
C LEU A 70 -6.32 36.41 -1.95
N VAL A 71 -5.03 36.57 -2.25
CA VAL A 71 -4.49 36.45 -3.62
C VAL A 71 -4.29 35.00 -4.07
N TYR A 72 -3.99 34.05 -3.17
CA TYR A 72 -3.66 32.68 -3.56
C TYR A 72 -4.80 31.67 -3.38
N LYS A 73 -6.00 32.16 -3.04
CA LYS A 73 -7.15 31.31 -2.73
C LYS A 73 -7.59 30.46 -3.93
N GLU A 74 -7.62 31.04 -5.14
CA GLU A 74 -8.08 30.35 -6.35
C GLU A 74 -7.13 29.23 -6.80
N LEU A 75 -5.81 29.51 -6.82
CA LEU A 75 -4.80 28.53 -7.21
C LEU A 75 -4.73 27.35 -6.22
N PHE A 76 -4.92 27.65 -4.94
CA PHE A 76 -4.95 26.63 -3.88
C PHE A 76 -6.20 25.73 -3.96
N ILE A 77 -7.38 26.31 -4.22
CA ILE A 77 -8.60 25.54 -4.45
C ILE A 77 -8.40 24.60 -5.65
N PHE A 78 -7.83 25.10 -6.74
CA PHE A 78 -7.53 24.29 -7.92
C PHE A 78 -6.58 23.13 -7.61
N ALA A 79 -5.45 23.39 -6.93
CA ALA A 79 -4.49 22.37 -6.54
C ALA A 79 -5.11 21.30 -5.61
N SER A 80 -5.98 21.73 -4.69
CA SER A 80 -6.70 20.83 -3.77
C SER A 80 -7.65 19.90 -4.53
N ILE A 81 -8.40 20.43 -5.51
CA ILE A 81 -9.29 19.64 -6.37
C ILE A 81 -8.49 18.61 -7.17
N VAL A 82 -7.38 19.03 -7.82
CA VAL A 82 -6.51 18.12 -8.59
C VAL A 82 -5.94 17.00 -7.72
N SER A 83 -5.58 17.31 -6.48
CA SER A 83 -5.06 16.35 -5.51
C SER A 83 -6.11 15.31 -5.11
N LEU A 84 -7.35 15.74 -4.84
CA LEU A 84 -8.48 14.86 -4.51
C LEU A 84 -8.85 13.94 -5.67
N LEU A 85 -8.84 14.46 -6.90
CA LEU A 85 -9.09 13.67 -8.10
C LEU A 85 -8.00 12.61 -8.30
N SER A 86 -6.73 13.01 -8.18
CA SER A 86 -5.58 12.10 -8.32
C SER A 86 -5.61 10.97 -7.27
N PHE A 87 -5.97 11.30 -6.03
CA PHE A 87 -6.11 10.32 -4.96
C PHE A 87 -7.27 9.34 -5.21
N SER A 88 -8.42 9.84 -5.67
CA SER A 88 -9.58 9.01 -6.00
C SER A 88 -9.28 8.02 -7.14
N ILE A 89 -8.52 8.45 -8.15
CA ILE A 89 -8.03 7.60 -9.23
C ILE A 89 -7.03 6.56 -8.68
N GLY A 90 -6.14 6.95 -7.77
CA GLY A 90 -5.22 6.04 -7.09
C GLY A 90 -5.93 4.93 -6.30
N ILE A 91 -6.97 5.25 -5.54
CA ILE A 91 -7.75 4.25 -4.80
C ILE A 91 -8.49 3.30 -5.74
N THR A 92 -9.18 3.84 -6.75
CA THR A 92 -9.98 3.03 -7.68
C THR A 92 -9.10 2.06 -8.48
N THR A 93 -7.93 2.50 -8.94
CA THR A 93 -6.93 1.63 -9.57
C THR A 93 -6.35 0.62 -8.59
N GLY A 94 -6.06 1.02 -7.34
CA GLY A 94 -5.66 0.13 -6.24
C GLY A 94 -6.62 -1.05 -6.03
N ILE A 95 -7.92 -0.76 -5.90
CA ILE A 95 -8.97 -1.78 -5.74
C ILE A 95 -9.05 -2.70 -6.96
N TRP A 96 -8.85 -2.17 -8.16
CA TRP A 96 -8.85 -2.95 -9.40
C TRP A 96 -7.69 -3.94 -9.49
N ILE A 97 -6.50 -3.55 -9.01
CA ILE A 97 -5.32 -4.41 -8.93
C ILE A 97 -5.56 -5.56 -7.95
N LEU A 98 -6.21 -5.29 -6.81
CA LEU A 98 -6.56 -6.34 -5.82
C LEU A 98 -7.50 -7.41 -6.40
N LYS A 99 -8.29 -7.07 -7.44
CA LYS A 99 -9.12 -8.05 -8.16
C LYS A 99 -8.35 -8.88 -9.19
N GLY A 100 -7.02 -8.72 -9.27
CA GLY A 100 -6.13 -9.53 -10.11
C GLY A 100 -6.30 -9.31 -11.61
N LYS A 101 -6.93 -8.20 -12.04
CA LYS A 101 -7.40 -8.06 -13.43
C LYS A 101 -6.41 -7.46 -14.42
N ASN A 102 -5.34 -6.78 -13.99
CA ASN A 102 -4.18 -6.43 -14.82
C ASN A 102 -3.19 -5.54 -14.03
N TYR A 103 -1.89 -5.83 -14.09
CA TYR A 103 -0.84 -5.01 -13.44
C TYR A 103 -0.58 -3.67 -14.14
N TYR A 104 -0.95 -3.51 -15.42
CA TYR A 104 -0.79 -2.25 -16.15
C TYR A 104 -1.51 -1.07 -15.47
N PHE A 105 -2.65 -1.31 -14.82
CA PHE A 105 -3.38 -0.28 -14.09
C PHE A 105 -2.68 0.18 -12.79
N ALA A 106 -1.73 -0.62 -12.27
CA ALA A 106 -0.88 -0.22 -11.16
C ALA A 106 0.08 0.90 -11.55
N PHE A 107 0.72 0.76 -12.71
CA PHE A 107 1.62 1.78 -13.23
C PHE A 107 0.89 3.10 -13.51
N THR A 108 -0.32 3.03 -14.07
CA THR A 108 -1.11 4.25 -14.32
C THR A 108 -1.49 4.95 -13.01
N GLY A 109 -1.93 4.21 -11.99
CA GLY A 109 -2.28 4.79 -10.69
C GLY A 109 -1.09 5.47 -10.02
N ILE A 110 0.07 4.81 -10.00
CA ILE A 110 1.31 5.36 -9.42
C ILE A 110 1.74 6.63 -10.17
N ALA A 111 1.68 6.62 -11.51
CA ALA A 111 2.05 7.77 -12.33
C ALA A 111 1.17 9.00 -12.03
N PHE A 112 -0.15 8.82 -11.89
CA PHE A 112 -1.06 9.92 -11.55
C PHE A 112 -0.79 10.50 -10.16
N VAL A 113 -0.53 9.65 -9.16
CA VAL A 113 -0.16 10.12 -7.82
C VAL A 113 1.14 10.92 -7.85
N PHE A 114 2.14 10.46 -8.61
CA PHE A 114 3.41 11.17 -8.78
C PHE A 114 3.22 12.53 -9.45
N ILE A 115 2.44 12.60 -10.53
CA ILE A 115 2.14 13.85 -11.24
C ILE A 115 1.43 14.84 -10.31
N GLY A 116 0.42 14.38 -9.56
CA GLY A 116 -0.28 15.21 -8.58
C GLY A 116 0.67 15.76 -7.51
N GLY A 117 1.55 14.92 -6.96
CA GLY A 117 2.56 15.35 -6.00
C GLY A 117 3.57 16.36 -6.56
N VAL A 118 4.02 16.18 -7.80
CA VAL A 118 4.92 17.11 -8.48
C VAL A 118 4.25 18.46 -8.73
N ILE A 119 2.97 18.48 -9.10
CA ILE A 119 2.22 19.74 -9.29
C ILE A 119 2.15 20.52 -7.97
N ILE A 120 1.82 19.85 -6.85
CA ILE A 120 1.81 20.48 -5.52
C ILE A 120 3.19 21.04 -5.19
N LEU A 121 4.25 20.27 -5.43
CA LEU A 121 5.63 20.70 -5.17
C LEU A 121 5.99 21.95 -5.99
N ILE A 122 5.60 22.00 -7.27
CA ILE A 122 5.85 23.15 -8.15
C ILE A 122 5.09 24.37 -7.64
N THR A 123 3.83 24.21 -7.22
CA THR A 123 3.03 25.31 -6.65
C THR A 123 3.68 25.86 -5.39
N LEU A 124 4.15 24.99 -4.49
CA LEU A 124 4.87 25.40 -3.28
C LEU A 124 6.20 26.08 -3.63
N LEU A 125 6.93 25.57 -4.62
CA LEU A 125 8.16 26.20 -5.09
C LEU A 125 7.90 27.61 -5.63
N PHE A 126 6.84 27.79 -6.43
CA PHE A 126 6.45 29.11 -6.92
C PHE A 126 6.13 30.08 -5.78
N GLU A 127 5.38 29.63 -4.78
CA GLU A 127 5.07 30.44 -3.59
C GLU A 127 6.35 30.82 -2.83
N THR A 128 7.30 29.89 -2.67
CA THR A 128 8.59 30.22 -2.03
C THR A 128 9.42 31.22 -2.82
N ILE A 129 9.40 31.17 -4.16
CA ILE A 129 10.15 32.10 -5.02
C ILE A 129 9.55 33.50 -4.93
N GLU A 130 8.22 33.63 -4.91
CA GLU A 130 7.55 34.92 -4.86
C GLU A 130 7.62 35.58 -3.47
N SER A 131 7.62 34.77 -2.40
CA SER A 131 7.86 35.24 -1.03
C SER A 131 9.29 35.71 -0.78
N THR A 132 10.23 35.39 -1.69
CA THR A 132 11.64 35.66 -1.48
C THR A 132 12.16 36.71 -2.46
N SER A 133 12.01 37.98 -2.08
CA SER A 133 13.07 38.97 -2.36
C SER A 133 14.33 38.73 -1.51
N ASP A 134 14.32 37.75 -0.58
CA ASP A 134 15.43 37.32 0.29
C ASP A 134 15.70 35.79 0.20
N VAL A 135 15.96 35.27 -1.01
CA VAL A 135 15.96 33.82 -1.36
C VAL A 135 17.08 32.97 -0.73
N GLY A 136 18.19 33.59 -0.31
CA GLY A 136 19.43 32.85 -0.04
C GLY A 136 19.37 31.85 1.13
N MET A 137 18.50 32.05 2.12
CA MET A 137 18.59 31.34 3.40
C MET A 137 17.66 30.12 3.52
N ILE A 138 16.56 30.04 2.75
CA ILE A 138 15.52 29.00 2.92
C ILE A 138 15.81 27.73 2.09
N LEU A 139 16.41 27.86 0.90
CA LEU A 139 16.70 26.73 -0.01
C LEU A 139 17.61 25.66 0.60
N ASN A 140 18.48 26.02 1.54
CA ASN A 140 19.39 25.07 2.17
C ASN A 140 18.70 24.23 3.27
N SER A 141 17.56 24.72 3.81
CA SER A 141 16.86 24.04 4.90
C SER A 141 15.80 23.06 4.42
N THR A 142 15.16 23.28 3.27
CA THR A 142 14.07 22.41 2.78
C THR A 142 14.60 21.21 1.98
N ALA A 143 15.72 21.36 1.27
CA ALA A 143 16.33 20.29 0.49
C ALA A 143 16.79 19.08 1.35
N SER A 144 17.15 19.29 2.61
CA SER A 144 17.66 18.25 3.50
C SER A 144 16.60 17.25 3.98
N TRP A 145 15.31 17.61 3.96
CA TRP A 145 14.22 16.78 4.49
C TRP A 145 13.67 15.79 3.45
N TRP A 146 13.77 16.11 2.16
CA TRP A 146 13.13 15.35 1.09
C TRP A 146 14.07 14.31 0.45
N PHE A 147 15.38 14.60 0.47
CA PHE A 147 16.40 13.73 -0.08
C PHE A 147 16.36 12.29 0.48
N PRO A 148 16.22 12.07 1.81
CA PRO A 148 16.13 10.73 2.38
C PRO A 148 14.88 9.97 1.92
N LEU A 149 13.77 10.68 1.71
CA LEU A 149 12.48 10.09 1.34
C LEU A 149 12.52 9.58 -0.10
N ILE A 150 13.09 10.37 -1.02
CA ILE A 150 13.31 9.96 -2.42
C ILE A 150 14.24 8.74 -2.49
N LEU A 151 15.35 8.75 -1.73
CA LEU A 151 16.28 7.63 -1.64
C LEU A 151 15.61 6.34 -1.14
N SER A 152 14.72 6.43 -0.15
CA SER A 152 13.99 5.27 0.37
C SER A 152 13.05 4.64 -0.66
N VAL A 153 12.36 5.46 -1.46
CA VAL A 153 11.46 4.98 -2.53
C VAL A 153 12.25 4.32 -3.66
N ILE A 154 13.38 4.91 -4.06
CA ILE A 154 14.26 4.32 -5.08
C ILE A 154 14.80 2.97 -4.58
N SER A 155 15.26 2.90 -3.32
CA SER A 155 15.78 1.66 -2.72
C SER A 155 14.73 0.55 -2.67
N LEU A 156 13.47 0.89 -2.32
CA LEU A 156 12.36 -0.06 -2.34
C LEU A 156 12.06 -0.58 -3.75
N GLY A 157 12.10 0.31 -4.76
CA GLY A 157 11.92 -0.07 -6.16
C GLY A 157 13.00 -1.05 -6.66
N ILE A 158 14.26 -0.85 -6.24
CA ILE A 158 15.37 -1.75 -6.56
C ILE A 158 15.15 -3.13 -5.90
N ALA A 159 14.78 -3.14 -4.61
CA ALA A 159 14.54 -4.39 -3.86
C ALA A 159 13.41 -5.24 -4.46
N ILE A 160 12.33 -4.60 -4.93
CA ILE A 160 11.21 -5.30 -5.61
C ILE A 160 11.69 -5.93 -6.92
N LYS A 161 12.46 -5.19 -7.74
CA LYS A 161 13.00 -5.66 -9.02
C LYS A 161 14.00 -6.82 -8.85
N GLU A 162 14.73 -6.85 -7.75
CA GLU A 162 15.67 -7.92 -7.42
C GLU A 162 14.97 -9.20 -6.96
N LYS A 163 13.91 -9.06 -6.15
CA LYS A 163 13.05 -10.17 -5.73
C LYS A 163 12.36 -10.86 -6.91
N GLU A 164 11.94 -10.12 -7.93
CA GLU A 164 11.37 -10.70 -9.17
C GLU A 164 12.39 -11.48 -10.01
N ARG A 165 13.67 -11.11 -9.96
CA ARG A 165 14.74 -11.85 -10.64
C ARG A 165 15.05 -13.18 -9.97
N PHE A 166 14.86 -13.28 -8.65
CA PHE A 166 15.12 -14.51 -7.89
C PHE A 166 14.00 -15.55 -8.00
N LEU A 167 12.80 -15.12 -8.39
CA LEU A 167 11.62 -15.99 -8.56
C LEU A 167 11.47 -16.55 -9.98
N ARG A 168 12.33 -16.15 -10.92
CA ARG A 168 12.42 -16.67 -12.29
C ARG A 168 13.62 -17.60 -12.43
#